data_AF-A0A2V3J859-F1
#
_entry.id   AF-A0A2V3J859-F1
#
_cell.length_a   1.000
_cell.length_b   1.000
_cell.length_c   1.000
_cell.angle_alpha   90.00
_cell.angle_beta   90.00
_cell.angle_gamma   90.00
#
_symmetry.space_group_name_H-M   'P 1'
#
loop_
_entity.id
_entity.type
_entity.pdbx_description
1 polymer ?
#
loop_
_entity_poly.entity_id
_entity_poly.type
_entity_poly.pdbx_seq_one_letter_code
_entity_poly.pdbx_strand_id
1 'polypeptide(L)' 'MKQLEQIVEKLGEGNLTLEESLKIFEEGMELCKFCNKKLDEAEYKVEKLVEREEGKVEIEEFEMNE' A
#
# COMPACT_ATOMS: atom_id res chain seq x y z
N MET A 1 -3.14 -8.51 2.37
CA MET A 1 -2.96 -9.73 1.56
C MET A 1 -4.25 -10.54 1.49
N LYS A 2 -4.64 -11.33 2.51
CA LYS A 2 -5.82 -12.23 2.45
C LYS A 2 -7.13 -11.60 1.95
N GLN A 3 -7.42 -10.36 2.33
CA GLN A 3 -8.63 -9.67 1.89
C GLN A 3 -8.59 -9.28 0.40
N LEU A 4 -7.42 -8.91 -0.13
CA LEU A 4 -7.25 -8.58 -1.53
C LEU A 4 -7.37 -9.84 -2.41
N GLU A 5 -6.82 -10.97 -1.94
CA GLU A 5 -6.95 -12.28 -2.59
C GLU A 5 -8.43 -12.69 -2.72
N GLN A 6 -9.20 -12.53 -1.64
CA GLN A 6 -10.65 -12.80 -1.64
C GLN A 6 -11.42 -11.88 -2.59
N ILE A 7 -11.00 -10.63 -2.74
CA ILE A 7 -11.60 -9.68 -3.68
C ILE A 7 -11.34 -10.12 -5.12
N VAL A 8 -10.10 -10.51 -5.44
CA VAL A 8 -9.72 -11.02 -6.76
C VAL A 8 -10.48 -12.30 -7.10
N GLU A 9 -10.61 -13.22 -6.15
CA GLU A 9 -11.39 -14.46 -6.31
C GLU A 9 -12.86 -14.16 -6.63
N LYS A 10 -13.51 -13.31 -5.83
CA LYS A 10 -14.92 -12.91 -6.04
C LYS A 10 -15.17 -12.20 -7.37
N LEU A 11 -14.25 -11.34 -7.81
CA LEU A 11 -14.35 -10.68 -9.12
C LEU A 11 -14.18 -11.69 -10.27
N GLY A 12 -13.36 -12.73 -10.08
CA GLY A 12 -13.14 -13.80 -11.07
C GLY A 12 -14.29 -14.81 -11.20
N GLU A 13 -15.10 -14.97 -10.15
CA GLU A 13 -16.25 -15.89 -10.16
C GLU A 13 -17.40 -15.45 -11.10
N GLY A 14 -17.46 -14.16 -11.48
CA GLY A 14 -18.42 -13.66 -12.47
C GLY A 14 -19.91 -13.68 -12.05
N ASN A 15 -20.20 -14.02 -10.79
CA ASN A 15 -21.57 -14.12 -10.26
C ASN A 15 -22.09 -12.81 -9.63
N LEU A 16 -21.34 -11.72 -9.76
CA LEU A 16 -21.66 -10.42 -9.18
C LEU A 16 -22.46 -9.57 -10.17
N THR A 17 -23.41 -8.80 -9.64
CA THR A 17 -23.99 -7.71 -10.42
C THR A 17 -22.94 -6.64 -10.72
N LEU A 18 -23.23 -5.76 -11.69
CA LEU A 18 -22.34 -4.65 -12.02
C LEU A 18 -22.07 -3.76 -10.80
N GLU A 19 -23.10 -3.45 -10.02
CA GLU A 19 -23.00 -2.60 -8.83
C GLU A 19 -22.16 -3.24 -7.73
N GLU A 20 -22.33 -4.55 -7.49
CA GLU A 20 -21.48 -5.29 -6.55
C GLU A 20 -20.03 -5.38 -7.03
N SER A 21 -19.83 -5.59 -8.33
CA SER A 21 -18.49 -5.62 -8.95
C SER A 21 -17.75 -4.31 -8.77
N LEU A 22 -18.45 -3.18 -8.97
CA LEU A 22 -17.88 -1.84 -8.78
C LEU A 22 -17.50 -1.61 -7.31
N LYS A 23 -18.39 -1.98 -6.38
CA LYS A 23 -18.11 -1.82 -4.94
C LYS A 23 -16.91 -2.63 -4.47
N ILE A 24 -16.83 -3.90 -4.88
CA ILE A 24 -15.73 -4.80 -4.52
C ILE A 24 -14.42 -4.34 -5.17
N PHE A 25 -14.48 -3.81 -6.39
CA PHE A 25 -13.32 -3.22 -7.05
C PHE A 25 -12.77 -1.98 -6.31
N GLU A 26 -13.65 -1.07 -5.87
CA GLU A 26 -13.26 0.09 -5.06
C GLU A 26 -12.58 -0.33 -3.76
N GLU A 27 -13.16 -1.31 -3.04
CA GLU A 27 -12.55 -1.89 -1.84
C GLU A 27 -11.15 -2.47 -2.13
N GLY A 28 -11.00 -3.16 -3.27
CA GLY A 28 -9.72 -3.70 -3.72
C GLY A 28 -8.68 -2.61 -3.99
N MET A 29 -9.08 -1.51 -4.65
CA MET A 29 -8.20 -0.37 -4.92
C MET A 29 -7.70 0.30 -3.64
N GLU A 30 -8.57 0.48 -2.65
CA GLU A 30 -8.17 1.08 -1.37
C GLU A 30 -7.20 0.18 -0.59
N LEU A 31 -7.43 -1.13 -0.59
CA LEU A 31 -6.49 -2.09 -0.01
C LEU A 31 -5.14 -2.10 -0.74
N CYS A 32 -5.13 -1.99 -2.07
CA CYS A 32 -3.90 -1.86 -2.85
C CYS A 32 -3.13 -0.59 -2.47
N LYS A 33 -3.80 0.56 -2.37
CA LYS A 33 -3.16 1.82 -1.93
C LYS A 33 -2.57 1.69 -0.52
N PHE A 34 -3.31 1.08 0.40
CA PHE A 34 -2.84 0.84 1.75
C PHE A 34 -1.57 -0.04 1.78
N CYS A 35 -1.55 -1.13 1.01
CA CYS A 35 -0.39 -2.00 0.93
C CYS A 35 0.83 -1.28 0.34
N ASN A 36 0.66 -0.50 -0.74
CA ASN A 36 1.77 0.29 -1.29
C ASN A 36 2.34 1.27 -0.27
N LYS A 37 1.49 2.05 0.42
CA LYS A 37 1.94 2.96 1.47
C LYS A 37 2.74 2.25 2.57
N LYS A 38 2.36 1.03 2.93
CA LYS A 38 3.08 0.22 3.92
C LYS A 38 4.44 -0.27 3.42
N LEU A 39 4.55 -0.55 2.12
CA LEU A 39 5.83 -0.88 1.49
C LEU A 39 6.73 0.35 1.46
N ASP A 40 6.22 1.51 1.05
CA ASP A 40 6.98 2.78 1.04
C ASP A 40 7.51 3.12 2.45
N GLU A 41 6.64 3.01 3.47
CA GLU A 41 7.04 3.21 4.88
C GLU A 41 8.13 2.23 5.35
N ALA A 42 8.12 0.99 4.81
CA ALA A 42 9.11 -0.02 5.16
C ALA A 42 10.43 0.21 4.44
N GLU A 43 10.39 0.56 3.16
CA GLU A 43 11.56 0.92 2.34
C GLU A 43 12.30 2.10 2.96
N TYR A 44 11.59 3.18 3.28
CA TYR A 44 12.16 4.35 3.94
C TYR A 44 12.84 4.02 5.28
N LYS A 45 12.26 3.10 6.06
CA LYS A 45 12.87 2.65 7.32
C LYS A 45 14.14 1.86 7.08
N VAL A 46 14.18 1.02 6.04
CA VAL A 46 15.37 0.26 5.66
C VAL A 46 16.47 1.21 5.19
N GLU A 47 16.17 2.16 4.30
CA GLU A 47 17.11 3.17 3.83
C GLU A 47 17.73 3.94 5.00
N LYS A 48 16.92 4.45 5.93
CA LYS A 48 17.42 5.13 7.14
C LYS A 48 18.28 4.26 8.03
N LEU A 49 18.03 2.96 8.11
CA LEU A 49 18.86 2.03 8.90
C LEU A 49 20.21 1.81 8.21
N VAL A 50 20.22 1.65 6.89
CA VAL A 50 21.44 1.51 6.08
C VAL A 50 22.29 2.79 6.15
N GLU A 51 21.68 3.97 5.99
CA GLU A 51 22.36 5.27 6.13
C GLU A 51 23.02 5.45 7.51
N ARG A 52 22.38 4.94 8.57
CA ARG A 52 22.92 4.95 9.94
C ARG A 52 24.11 4.00 10.10
N GLU A 53 24.08 2.83 9.48
CA GLU A 53 25.21 1.88 9.53
C GLU A 53 26.41 2.38 8.72
N GLU A 54 26.19 3.13 7.63
CA GLU A 54 27.26 3.71 6.79
C GLU A 54 27.79 5.07 7.27
N GLY A 55 27.26 5.63 8.36
CA GLY A 55 27.88 6.73 9.10
C GLY A 55 27.83 8.12 8.46
N LYS A 56 26.94 8.37 7.48
CA LYS A 56 26.66 9.72 6.97
C LYS A 56 25.26 10.16 7.37
N VAL A 57 25.20 11.11 8.29
CA VAL A 57 23.96 11.81 8.66
C VAL A 57 23.99 13.19 8.04
N GLU A 58 23.18 13.43 7.03
CA GLU A 58 22.68 14.77 6.70
C GLU A 58 21.15 14.72 6.82
N ILE A 59 20.64 15.47 7.78
CA ILE A 59 19.22 15.60 8.07
C ILE A 59 18.74 16.76 7.19
N GLU A 60 17.92 16.48 6.18
CA GLU A 60 17.00 17.50 5.69
C GLU A 60 15.62 17.22 6.30
N GLU A 61 15.20 18.18 7.12
CA GLU A 61 13.90 18.23 7.76
C GLU A 61 12.81 18.17 6.69
N PHE A 62 11.95 17.15 6.75
CA PHE A 62 10.73 17.18 5.95
C PHE A 62 9.69 17.99 6.71
N GLU A 63 9.58 19.29 6.38
CA GLU A 63 8.40 20.10 6.70
C GLU A 63 7.20 19.54 5.93
N MET A 64 6.29 18.88 6.64
CA MET A 64 4.94 18.62 6.13
C MET A 64 4.17 19.95 6.14
N ASN A 65 4.20 20.68 5.03
CA ASN A 65 3.24 21.76 4.81
C ASN A 65 1.87 21.14 4.45
N GLU A 66 0.85 21.57 5.19
CA GLU A 66 -0.56 21.11 5.19
C GLU A 66 -1.24 21.11 3.81
#